data_AF-A0A7E5VJA6-F1
#
_entry.id   AF-A0A7E5VJA6-F1
#
_cell.length_a   1.000
_cell.length_b   1.000
_cell.length_c   1.000
_cell.angle_alpha   90.00
_cell.angle_beta   90.00
_cell.angle_gamma   90.00
#
_symmetry.space_group_name_H-M   'P 1'
#
loop_
_entity.id
_entity.type
_entity.pdbx_description
1 polymer ?
#
loop_
_entity_poly.entity_id
_entity_poly.type
_entity_poly.pdbx_seq_one_letter_code
_entity_poly.pdbx_strand_id
1 'polypeptide(L)'
;MPKKKPFCVFCGSKRKVLISFSENDIRKCSSILEIRQSNNLPSKNVKVPLELNDIEQYHSKCYKKFCTLPPEYRKPSAASGSRGEAQTSDEDEDGNLQWAKKRIDFASSEESLVPSVGSVTDRSESDDEDD
;
A
#
# COMPACT_ATOMS: atom_id res chain seq x y z
N MET A 1 17.08 -23.30 -27.13
CA MET A 1 17.19 -22.23 -26.12
C MET A 1 16.46 -22.67 -24.85
N PRO A 2 17.11 -22.66 -23.67
CA PRO A 2 16.46 -23.08 -22.43
C PRO A 2 15.34 -22.09 -22.07
N LYS A 3 14.09 -22.57 -22.07
CA LYS A 3 12.92 -21.79 -21.68
C LYS A 3 12.96 -21.59 -20.15
N LYS A 4 13.27 -20.38 -19.69
CA LYS A 4 13.25 -20.04 -18.27
C LYS A 4 11.81 -20.08 -17.76
N LYS A 5 11.60 -20.70 -16.59
CA LYS A 5 10.27 -20.81 -15.97
C LYS A 5 9.89 -19.49 -15.30
N PRO A 6 8.64 -19.01 -15.44
CA PRO A 6 8.22 -17.77 -14.82
C PRO A 6 8.23 -17.86 -13.29
N PHE A 7 8.46 -16.73 -12.63
CA PHE A 7 8.49 -16.63 -11.17
C PHE A 7 7.98 -15.28 -10.68
N CYS A 8 7.52 -15.23 -9.43
CA CYS A 8 7.10 -13.99 -8.80
C CYS A 8 8.30 -13.15 -8.34
N VAL A 9 8.43 -11.92 -8.83
CA VAL A 9 9.55 -11.02 -8.45
C VAL A 9 9.55 -10.61 -6.98
N PHE A 10 8.40 -10.69 -6.31
CA PHE A 10 8.26 -10.24 -4.92
C PHE A 10 8.55 -11.35 -3.89
N CYS A 11 8.22 -12.60 -4.20
CA CYS A 11 8.35 -13.72 -3.25
C CYS A 11 9.24 -14.86 -3.78
N GLY A 12 9.79 -14.74 -4.99
CA GLY A 12 10.61 -15.76 -5.65
C GLY A 12 9.89 -17.06 -5.99
N SER A 13 8.61 -17.18 -5.61
CA SER A 13 7.87 -18.43 -5.73
C SER A 13 7.25 -18.57 -7.12
N LYS A 14 7.27 -19.81 -7.63
CA LYS A 14 6.62 -20.23 -8.88
C LYS A 14 5.28 -20.91 -8.65
N ARG A 15 4.82 -20.93 -7.40
CA ARG A 15 3.58 -21.57 -6.97
C ARG A 15 2.41 -20.62 -7.24
N LYS A 16 1.23 -21.14 -7.60
CA LYS A 16 -0.01 -20.38 -7.85
C LYS A 16 -0.02 -19.62 -9.18
N VAL A 17 -1.18 -19.04 -9.50
CA VAL A 17 -1.42 -18.23 -10.71
C VAL A 17 -0.57 -16.97 -10.66
N LEU A 18 0.32 -16.84 -11.64
CA LEU A 18 1.17 -15.69 -11.88
C LEU A 18 0.53 -14.79 -12.94
N ILE A 19 0.69 -13.48 -12.78
CA ILE A 19 0.16 -12.44 -13.66
C ILE A 19 1.36 -11.72 -14.29
N SER A 20 1.32 -11.51 -15.60
CA SER A 20 2.34 -10.74 -16.32
C SER A 20 2.25 -9.25 -15.97
N PHE A 21 3.38 -8.56 -15.96
CA PHE A 21 3.37 -7.10 -15.85
C PHE A 21 2.68 -6.45 -17.03
N SER A 22 2.00 -5.34 -16.76
CA SER A 22 1.64 -4.33 -17.74
C SER A 22 2.57 -3.12 -17.60
N GLU A 23 2.68 -2.28 -18.63
CA GLU A 23 3.50 -1.05 -18.52
C GLU A 23 3.06 -0.17 -17.36
N ASN A 24 1.74 -0.10 -17.10
CA ASN A 24 1.20 0.67 -16.00
C ASN A 24 1.63 0.10 -14.64
N ASP A 25 1.68 -1.23 -14.53
CA ASP A 25 2.18 -1.90 -13.32
C ASP A 25 3.66 -1.61 -13.08
N ILE A 26 4.48 -1.61 -14.14
CA ILE A 26 5.91 -1.30 -14.04
C ILE A 26 6.11 0.14 -13.56
N ARG A 27 5.45 1.13 -14.19
CA ARG A 27 5.54 2.54 -13.79
C ARG A 27 5.10 2.75 -12.34
N LYS A 28 4.02 2.09 -11.93
CA LYS A 28 3.52 2.14 -10.55
C LYS A 28 4.47 1.48 -9.57
N CYS A 29 5.04 0.32 -9.91
CA CYS A 29 6.02 -0.35 -9.06
C CYS A 29 7.30 0.48 -8.94
N SER A 30 7.76 1.16 -10.00
CA SER A 30 8.93 2.03 -9.98
C SER A 30 8.74 3.21 -9.02
N SER A 31 7.63 3.95 -9.15
CA SER A 31 7.34 5.08 -8.26
C SER A 31 7.21 4.67 -6.78
N ILE A 32 6.61 3.50 -6.51
CA ILE A 32 6.50 2.96 -5.14
C ILE A 32 7.85 2.47 -4.62
N LEU A 33 8.67 1.87 -5.49
CA LEU A 33 10.02 1.42 -5.13
C LEU A 33 10.89 2.61 -4.73
N GLU A 34 10.84 3.72 -5.45
CA GLU A 34 11.53 4.96 -5.10
C GLU A 34 11.13 5.46 -3.71
N ILE A 35 9.83 5.52 -3.42
CA ILE A 35 9.33 5.91 -2.08
C ILE A 35 9.87 4.96 -1.01
N ARG A 36 9.86 3.65 -1.27
CA ARG A 36 10.36 2.64 -0.33
C ARG A 36 11.88 2.75 -0.14
N GLN A 37 12.65 3.04 -1.18
CA GLN A 37 14.09 3.22 -1.11
C GLN A 37 14.46 4.48 -0.32
N SER A 38 13.86 5.61 -0.66
CA SER A 38 14.10 6.89 0.02
C SER A 38 13.76 6.85 1.51
N ASN A 39 12.71 6.10 1.89
CA ASN A 39 12.26 5.98 3.28
C ASN A 39 12.72 4.69 3.97
N ASN A 40 13.64 3.94 3.38
CA ASN A 40 14.18 2.69 3.92
C ASN A 40 13.12 1.65 4.34
N LEU A 41 11.99 1.61 3.64
CA LEU A 41 10.87 0.71 3.93
C LEU A 41 11.20 -0.75 3.56
N PRO A 42 10.44 -1.73 4.10
CA PRO A 42 10.53 -3.12 3.67
C PRO A 42 10.37 -3.25 2.15
N SER A 43 11.03 -4.24 1.54
CA SER A 43 11.00 -4.46 0.10
C SER A 43 11.68 -3.36 -0.76
N LYS A 44 12.51 -2.49 -0.17
CA LYS A 44 13.34 -1.52 -0.92
C LYS A 44 14.35 -2.14 -1.89
N ASN A 45 14.73 -3.40 -1.65
CA ASN A 45 15.69 -4.15 -2.46
C ASN A 45 15.02 -5.01 -3.55
N VAL A 46 13.71 -4.87 -3.77
CA VAL A 46 13.02 -5.60 -4.84
C VAL A 46 13.47 -5.06 -6.19
N LYS A 47 13.84 -5.96 -7.10
CA LYS A 47 14.17 -5.62 -8.49
C LYS A 47 12.88 -5.66 -9.30
N VAL A 48 12.35 -4.49 -9.61
CA VAL A 48 11.22 -4.34 -10.55
C VAL A 48 11.78 -4.44 -11.97
N PRO A 49 11.18 -5.24 -12.86
CA PRO A 49 11.62 -5.32 -14.25
C PRO A 49 11.44 -3.97 -14.96
N LEU A 50 12.44 -3.57 -15.73
CA LEU A 50 12.42 -2.35 -16.56
C LEU A 50 11.60 -2.55 -17.84
N GLU A 51 11.56 -3.79 -18.33
CA GLU A 51 10.90 -4.19 -19.57
C GLU A 51 9.90 -5.30 -19.32
N LEU A 52 8.90 -5.41 -20.21
CA LEU A 52 7.91 -6.47 -20.15
C LEU A 52 8.54 -7.81 -20.50
N ASN A 53 8.64 -8.70 -19.53
CA ASN A 53 9.21 -10.03 -19.69
C ASN A 53 8.20 -11.12 -19.29
N ASP A 54 8.18 -12.22 -20.03
CA ASP A 54 7.33 -13.39 -19.72
C ASP A 54 7.82 -14.20 -18.50
N ILE A 55 9.05 -13.95 -18.07
CA ILE A 55 9.70 -14.69 -16.98
C ILE A 55 9.41 -14.03 -15.64
N GLU A 56 9.42 -12.71 -15.60
CA GLU A 56 9.24 -11.91 -14.39
C GLU A 56 7.76 -11.59 -14.26
N GLN A 57 7.07 -12.34 -13.42
CA GLN A 57 5.63 -12.20 -13.20
C GLN A 57 5.36 -11.86 -11.73
N TYR A 58 4.10 -11.72 -11.34
CA TYR A 58 3.74 -11.45 -9.96
C TYR A 58 2.47 -12.17 -9.50
N HIS A 59 2.35 -12.38 -8.19
CA HIS A 59 1.06 -12.75 -7.60
C HIS A 59 0.26 -11.50 -7.28
N SER A 60 -1.05 -11.51 -7.58
CA SER A 60 -1.96 -10.40 -7.22
C SER A 60 -1.83 -9.99 -5.74
N LYS A 61 -1.72 -10.96 -4.82
CA LYS A 61 -1.53 -10.69 -3.39
C LYS A 61 -0.19 -9.99 -3.08
N CYS A 62 0.89 -10.43 -3.73
CA CYS A 62 2.22 -9.84 -3.54
C CYS A 62 2.27 -8.41 -4.10
N TYR A 63 1.72 -8.21 -5.30
CA TYR A 63 1.60 -6.91 -5.92
C TYR A 63 0.79 -5.95 -5.05
N LYS A 64 -0.39 -6.35 -4.56
CA LYS A 64 -1.19 -5.53 -3.65
C LYS A 64 -0.41 -5.15 -2.38
N LYS A 65 0.30 -6.10 -1.77
CA LYS A 65 1.12 -5.86 -0.57
C LYS A 65 2.27 -4.87 -0.86
N PHE A 66 2.95 -5.02 -1.98
CA PHE A 66 4.03 -4.13 -2.40
C PHE A 66 3.51 -2.72 -2.70
N CYS A 67 2.40 -2.62 -3.44
CA CYS A 67 1.79 -1.34 -3.78
C CYS A 67 1.12 -0.63 -2.60
N THR A 68 0.87 -1.34 -1.49
CA THR A 68 0.32 -0.73 -0.27
C THR A 68 1.44 -0.02 0.49
N LEU A 69 1.44 1.31 0.42
CA LEU A 69 2.29 2.15 1.24
C LEU A 69 1.66 2.39 2.62
N PRO A 70 2.48 2.56 3.68
CA PRO A 70 2.01 3.05 4.97
C PRO A 70 1.28 4.39 4.81
N PRO A 71 0.28 4.69 5.65
CA PRO A 71 -0.54 5.90 5.54
C PRO A 71 0.29 7.19 5.54
N GLU A 72 1.40 7.22 6.27
CA GLU A 72 2.35 8.35 6.35
C GLU A 72 2.94 8.76 5.00
N TYR A 73 3.08 7.81 4.08
CA TYR A 73 3.65 8.04 2.74
C TYR A 73 2.58 8.10 1.65
N ARG A 74 1.31 7.95 2.00
CA ARG A 74 0.22 8.19 1.07
C ARG A 74 0.11 9.70 0.93
N LYS A 75 0.52 10.23 -0.22
CA LYS A 75 0.21 11.62 -0.55
C LYS A 75 -1.29 11.82 -0.32
N PRO A 76 -1.70 12.83 0.46
CA PRO A 76 -3.11 13.17 0.54
C PRO A 76 -3.53 13.49 -0.89
N SER A 77 -4.30 12.59 -1.48
CA SER A 77 -5.04 12.94 -2.69
C SER A 77 -5.84 14.17 -2.30
N ALA A 78 -5.68 15.27 -3.02
CA ALA A 78 -6.36 16.54 -2.76
C ALA A 78 -7.89 16.43 -3.02
N ALA A 79 -8.52 15.44 -2.42
CA ALA A 79 -9.95 15.13 -2.42
C ALA A 79 -10.51 15.16 -0.98
N SER A 80 -9.77 15.76 -0.03
CA SER A 80 -10.18 15.84 1.36
C SER A 80 -9.64 17.12 2.00
N GLY A 81 -10.45 18.18 1.91
CA GLY A 81 -10.22 19.50 2.51
C GLY A 81 -10.85 20.55 1.59
N SER A 82 -12.12 20.90 1.75
CA SER A 82 -12.50 21.91 2.73
C SER A 82 -13.97 21.75 3.12
N ARG A 83 -14.25 21.41 4.38
CA ARG A 83 -15.56 21.59 4.99
C ARG A 83 -15.35 22.48 6.21
N GLY A 84 -15.59 23.77 6.03
CA GLY A 84 -15.64 24.76 7.10
C GLY A 84 -14.69 25.93 6.93
N GLU A 85 -15.05 26.90 6.09
CA GLU A 85 -14.87 28.30 6.44
C GLU A 85 -16.01 29.10 5.81
N ALA A 86 -16.81 29.73 6.66
CA ALA A 86 -17.91 30.58 6.26
C ALA A 86 -17.35 31.96 5.94
N GLN A 87 -17.46 32.40 4.69
CA GLN A 87 -17.47 33.81 4.34
C GLN A 87 -18.57 34.05 3.31
N THR A 88 -19.39 35.03 3.66
CA THR A 88 -20.51 35.56 2.90
C THR A 88 -20.00 36.53 1.84
N SER A 89 -20.91 36.89 0.94
CA SER A 89 -20.88 38.04 0.02
C SER A 89 -20.23 37.78 -1.32
N ASP A 90 -20.77 38.20 -2.46
CA ASP A 90 -22.08 38.70 -2.93
C ASP A 90 -21.90 38.75 -4.47
N GLU A 91 -22.96 38.43 -5.22
CA GLU A 91 -23.21 38.80 -6.64
C GLU A 91 -22.22 38.38 -7.76
N ASP A 92 -22.67 37.43 -8.61
CA ASP A 92 -22.91 37.59 -10.07
C ASP A 92 -22.60 36.38 -10.98
N GLU A 93 -23.66 35.99 -11.70
CA GLU A 93 -23.83 35.37 -13.02
C GLU A 93 -23.17 34.02 -13.46
N ASP A 94 -24.10 33.09 -13.74
CA ASP A 94 -24.21 32.15 -14.86
C ASP A 94 -23.48 30.77 -14.83
N GLY A 95 -24.28 29.70 -14.94
CA GLY A 95 -23.80 28.36 -15.32
C GLY A 95 -24.03 27.18 -14.35
N ASN A 96 -25.16 27.14 -13.65
CA ASN A 96 -25.48 26.08 -12.67
C ASN A 96 -26.02 24.78 -13.34
N LEU A 97 -25.12 23.81 -13.60
CA LEU A 97 -25.50 22.45 -13.96
C LEU A 97 -25.97 21.67 -12.71
N GLN A 98 -27.29 21.59 -12.56
CA GLN A 98 -27.95 20.65 -11.66
C GLN A 98 -27.78 19.21 -12.14
N TRP A 99 -27.18 18.34 -11.32
CA TRP A 99 -27.72 17.00 -11.14
C TRP A 99 -27.32 16.43 -9.76
N ALA A 100 -28.29 16.53 -8.86
CA ALA A 100 -28.66 15.57 -7.82
C ALA A 100 -27.52 15.00 -6.93
N LYS A 101 -27.36 15.47 -5.68
CA LYS A 101 -28.15 15.04 -4.50
C LYS A 101 -28.59 13.55 -4.53
N LYS A 102 -27.85 12.70 -3.80
CA LYS A 102 -28.48 11.62 -3.01
C LYS A 102 -27.74 11.44 -1.68
N ARG A 103 -28.47 11.75 -0.61
CA ARG A 103 -28.16 11.51 0.81
C ARG A 103 -27.97 10.02 1.08
N ILE A 104 -27.04 9.67 1.96
CA ILE A 104 -27.28 8.67 3.03
C ILE A 104 -26.66 9.24 4.31
N ASP A 105 -27.53 9.77 5.16
CA ASP A 105 -27.32 9.89 6.61
C ASP A 105 -27.55 8.49 7.21
N PHE A 106 -26.59 7.92 7.95
CA PHE A 106 -26.91 6.90 8.97
C PHE A 106 -25.78 6.71 10.00
N ALA A 107 -26.07 7.17 11.22
CA ALA A 107 -25.68 6.69 12.56
C ALA A 107 -24.28 6.07 12.78
N SER A 108 -23.41 6.66 13.60
CA SER A 108 -23.49 6.62 15.08
C SER A 108 -23.38 5.21 15.65
N SER A 109 -22.19 4.83 16.14
CA SER A 109 -22.05 4.19 17.44
C SER A 109 -20.60 4.19 17.88
N GLU A 110 -20.46 4.69 19.09
CA GLU A 110 -19.30 4.71 19.95
C GLU A 110 -19.08 3.30 20.56
N GLU A 111 -18.11 3.20 21.47
CA GLU A 111 -17.67 2.01 22.21
C GLU A 111 -16.62 1.14 21.46
N SER A 112 -15.57 0.60 22.08
CA SER A 112 -15.34 0.37 23.50
C SER A 112 -13.86 0.19 23.78
N LEU A 113 -13.50 0.47 25.02
CA LEU A 113 -12.18 0.30 25.64
C LEU A 113 -11.75 -1.16 25.68
N VAL A 114 -10.44 -1.41 25.53
CA VAL A 114 -9.67 -2.25 26.47
C VAL A 114 -8.18 -1.89 26.42
N PRO A 115 -7.57 -1.46 27.55
CA PRO A 115 -6.16 -1.67 27.83
C PRO A 115 -6.02 -2.84 28.81
N SER A 116 -5.06 -3.75 28.61
CA SER A 116 -4.51 -4.73 29.59
C SER A 116 -3.86 -5.90 28.84
N VAL A 117 -2.76 -6.56 29.20
CA VAL A 117 -1.66 -6.46 30.18
C VAL A 117 -0.68 -7.60 29.82
N GLY A 118 0.57 -7.53 30.31
CA GLY A 118 1.50 -8.67 30.46
C GLY A 118 2.67 -8.61 29.48
N SER A 119 3.90 -8.17 29.82
CA SER A 119 4.74 -8.37 31.01
C SER A 119 5.14 -9.83 31.27
N VAL A 120 6.45 -10.00 31.52
CA VAL A 120 7.22 -11.18 31.97
C VAL A 120 7.68 -12.15 30.85
N THR A 121 8.93 -12.66 30.78
CA THR A 121 10.07 -12.72 31.71
C THR A 121 11.40 -12.75 30.96
N ASP A 122 12.41 -12.12 31.56
CA ASP A 122 13.84 -12.38 31.42
C ASP A 122 14.15 -13.87 31.64
N ARG A 123 15.02 -14.47 30.81
CA ARG A 123 15.62 -15.77 31.09
C ARG A 123 17.10 -15.73 30.68
N SER A 124 17.89 -15.30 31.65
CA SER A 124 19.32 -15.56 31.78
C SER A 124 19.54 -17.01 32.27
N GLU A 125 20.37 -17.80 31.59
CA GLU A 125 21.00 -19.05 32.08
C GLU A 125 22.08 -19.44 31.04
N SER A 126 23.35 -19.04 31.18
CA SER A 126 24.48 -19.60 31.97
C SER A 126 25.04 -20.94 31.47
N ASP A 127 26.37 -20.92 31.31
CA ASP A 127 27.40 -21.97 31.19
C ASP A 127 27.00 -23.43 31.45
N ASP A 128 27.57 -24.35 30.65
CA ASP A 128 28.29 -25.52 31.16
C ASP A 128 29.19 -26.17 30.08
N GLU A 129 30.27 -26.78 30.55
CA GLU A 129 31.45 -27.30 29.86
C GLU A 129 31.26 -28.69 29.19
N ASP A 130 32.39 -29.27 28.72
CA ASP A 130 32.69 -30.66 28.32
C ASP A 130 32.40 -31.12 26.86
N ASP A 131 33.45 -31.18 26.02
CA ASP A 131 34.26 -32.40 25.71
C ASP A 131 35.35 -32.10 24.65
#